data_AF-A0A090X6T8-F1
#
_entry.id   AF-A0A090X6T8-F1
#
_cell.length_a   1.000
_cell.length_b   1.000
_cell.length_c   1.000
_cell.angle_alpha   90.00
_cell.angle_beta   90.00
_cell.angle_gamma   90.00
#
_symmetry.space_group_name_H-M   'P 1'
#
loop_
_entity.id
_entity.type
_entity.pdbx_description
1 polymer ?
#
loop_
_entity_poly.entity_id
_entity_poly.type
_entity_poly.pdbx_seq_one_letter_code
_entity_poly.pdbx_strand_id
1 'polypeptide(L)'
;MSWRGEKGGIQAAKMHHNVVMTPTRFCYFDFYQTKDRTNEPLAIGGNTSVEQVYSYNPSPKELTKEEQKYILGAQANVWTEYIKTPEQVEYMVLPRLTALSEVVWSSYETKDWNDFQTRLIHLTKRYEALGLNYAKHSLEIKTEK
;
A
#
# COMPACT_ATOMS: atom_id res chain seq x y z
N MET A 1 15.70 -6.06 -1.23
CA MET A 1 14.25 -5.95 -0.97
C MET A 1 14.01 -6.12 0.52
N SER A 2 13.46 -5.10 1.21
CA SER A 2 13.24 -5.15 2.67
C SER A 2 11.80 -5.47 3.01
N TRP A 3 11.51 -6.71 3.38
CA TRP A 3 10.14 -7.15 3.69
C TRP A 3 9.85 -7.32 5.18
N ARG A 4 10.82 -7.77 5.99
CA ARG A 4 10.69 -7.88 7.46
C ARG A 4 10.84 -6.52 8.15
N GLY A 5 9.89 -5.62 7.87
CA GLY A 5 10.01 -4.20 8.23
C GLY A 5 11.11 -3.49 7.43
N GLU A 6 11.59 -2.37 7.97
CA GLU A 6 12.52 -1.47 7.26
C GLU A 6 13.98 -1.64 7.68
N LYS A 7 14.24 -2.29 8.82
CA LYS A 7 15.59 -2.41 9.40
C LYS A 7 16.62 -2.97 8.42
N GLY A 8 16.24 -4.00 7.65
CA GLY A 8 17.12 -4.60 6.64
C GLY A 8 17.45 -3.64 5.50
N GLY A 9 16.45 -2.89 5.02
CA GLY A 9 16.62 -1.85 4.00
C GLY A 9 17.49 -0.70 4.48
N ILE A 10 17.26 -0.21 5.70
CA ILE A 10 18.08 0.84 6.31
C ILE A 10 19.55 0.38 6.38
N GLN A 11 19.80 -0.82 6.90
CA GLN A 11 21.17 -1.34 7.01
C GLN A 11 21.85 -1.50 5.64
N ALA A 12 21.12 -2.01 4.64
CA ALA A 12 21.64 -2.15 3.28
C ALA A 12 21.98 -0.79 2.64
N ALA A 13 21.14 0.23 2.84
CA ALA A 13 21.38 1.59 2.33
C ALA A 13 22.61 2.24 3.00
N LYS A 14 22.81 2.04 4.31
CA LYS A 14 24.03 2.47 5.03
C LYS A 14 25.30 1.79 4.52
N MET A 15 25.16 0.61 3.92
CA MET A 15 26.24 -0.12 3.25
C MET A 15 26.33 0.20 1.76
N HIS A 16 25.58 1.19 1.26
CA HIS A 16 25.60 1.62 -0.15
C HIS A 16 25.07 0.57 -1.15
N HIS A 17 24.17 -0.31 -0.70
CA HIS A 17 23.44 -1.23 -1.58
C HIS A 17 22.08 -0.65 -1.94
N ASN A 18 21.68 -0.82 -3.20
CA ASN A 18 20.35 -0.44 -3.66
C ASN A 18 19.24 -1.24 -2.96
N VAL A 19 18.17 -0.54 -2.58
CA VAL A 19 17.06 -1.07 -1.80
C VAL A 19 15.74 -0.78 -2.47
N VAL A 20 14.90 -1.81 -2.57
CA VAL A 20 13.46 -1.68 -2.79
C VAL A 20 12.77 -1.99 -1.47
N MET A 21 11.97 -1.04 -0.98
CA MET A 21 11.20 -1.19 0.25
C MET A 21 9.91 -1.97 -0.01
N THR A 22 9.70 -3.06 0.73
CA THR A 22 8.47 -3.84 0.67
C THR A 22 7.99 -4.24 2.08
N PRO A 23 8.05 -3.37 3.11
CA PRO A 23 7.81 -3.76 4.49
C PRO A 23 6.39 -4.29 4.68
N THR A 24 6.26 -5.44 5.34
CA THR A 24 4.99 -6.16 5.55
C THR A 24 3.84 -5.29 6.05
N ARG A 25 4.12 -4.31 6.92
CA ARG A 25 3.11 -3.39 7.47
C ARG A 25 2.38 -2.55 6.42
N PHE A 26 3.05 -2.25 5.30
CA PHE A 26 2.56 -1.28 4.31
C PHE A 26 2.39 -1.89 2.92
N CYS A 27 3.14 -2.94 2.59
CA CYS A 27 3.31 -3.41 1.22
C CYS A 27 2.87 -4.86 1.01
N TYR A 28 2.21 -5.50 1.97
CA TYR A 28 1.68 -6.87 1.79
C TYR A 28 0.18 -6.81 1.55
N PHE A 29 -0.20 -7.03 0.29
CA PHE A 29 -1.59 -6.96 -0.19
C PHE A 29 -2.29 -8.30 -0.16
N ASP A 30 -1.63 -9.37 0.29
CA ASP A 30 -2.23 -10.64 0.70
C ASP A 30 -2.88 -10.58 2.09
N PHE A 31 -2.68 -9.49 2.84
CA PHE A 31 -3.29 -9.26 4.15
C PHE A 31 -4.71 -8.69 4.02
N TYR A 32 -5.55 -8.93 5.03
CA TYR A 32 -6.85 -8.27 5.16
C TYR A 32 -6.72 -6.75 5.03
N GLN A 33 -7.79 -6.09 4.58
CA GLN A 33 -7.80 -4.64 4.34
C GLN A 33 -8.63 -3.87 5.37
N THR A 34 -9.38 -4.60 6.20
CA THR A 34 -10.27 -4.09 7.24
C THR A 34 -10.15 -4.91 8.52
N LYS A 35 -10.51 -4.30 9.64
CA LYS A 35 -10.59 -4.96 10.95
C LYS A 35 -11.83 -5.85 11.07
N ASP A 36 -12.94 -5.48 10.44
CA ASP A 36 -14.12 -6.33 10.36
C ASP A 36 -13.94 -7.34 9.24
N ARG A 37 -13.71 -8.60 9.63
CA ARG A 37 -13.39 -9.70 8.71
C ARG A 37 -14.59 -10.61 8.45
N THR A 38 -15.77 -10.27 8.98
CA THR A 38 -16.94 -11.15 8.97
C THR A 38 -17.37 -11.50 7.54
N ASN A 39 -17.21 -10.55 6.62
CA ASN A 39 -17.59 -10.68 5.21
C ASN A 39 -16.38 -10.65 4.26
N GLU A 40 -15.16 -10.79 4.78
CA GLU A 40 -13.95 -10.78 3.96
C GLU A 40 -13.65 -12.18 3.41
N PRO A 41 -13.15 -12.30 2.17
CA PRO A 41 -12.53 -13.53 1.70
C PRO A 41 -11.41 -13.96 2.65
N LEU A 42 -11.21 -15.28 2.80
CA LEU A 42 -10.11 -15.81 3.59
C LEU A 42 -8.77 -15.25 3.09
N ALA A 43 -8.02 -14.64 4.00
CA ALA A 43 -6.67 -14.14 3.79
C ALA A 43 -5.73 -14.67 4.88
N ILE A 44 -4.43 -14.61 4.63
CA ILE A 44 -3.39 -15.16 5.52
C ILE A 44 -3.39 -14.57 6.94
N GLY A 45 -3.97 -13.37 7.11
CA GLY A 45 -3.98 -12.63 8.36
C GLY A 45 -3.70 -11.15 8.14
N GLY A 46 -3.12 -10.51 9.15
CA GLY A 46 -2.68 -9.10 9.07
C GLY A 46 -3.81 -8.09 8.88
N ASN A 47 -3.43 -6.83 8.66
CA ASN A 47 -4.34 -5.75 8.28
C ASN A 47 -3.56 -4.61 7.63
N THR A 48 -3.67 -4.47 6.31
CA THR A 48 -3.02 -3.42 5.50
C THR A 48 -4.12 -2.68 4.74
N SER A 49 -4.73 -1.66 5.35
CA SER A 49 -5.78 -0.84 4.72
C SER A 49 -5.21 0.16 3.72
N VAL A 50 -6.06 0.75 2.87
CA VAL A 50 -5.66 1.81 1.93
C VAL A 50 -4.99 2.98 2.65
N GLU A 51 -5.56 3.41 3.79
CA GLU A 51 -4.98 4.46 4.64
C GLU A 51 -3.61 4.07 5.19
N GLN A 52 -3.45 2.81 5.64
CA GLN A 52 -2.17 2.31 6.11
C GLN A 52 -1.12 2.36 4.99
N VAL A 53 -1.46 1.92 3.78
CA VAL A 53 -0.57 2.04 2.60
C VAL A 53 -0.25 3.50 2.32
N TYR A 54 -1.27 4.35 2.23
CA TYR A 54 -1.12 5.77 1.92
C TYR A 54 -0.23 6.48 2.93
N SER A 55 -0.28 6.12 4.22
CA SER A 55 0.56 6.72 5.25
C SER A 55 2.06 6.46 5.09
N TYR A 56 2.46 5.51 4.22
CA TYR A 56 3.85 5.09 4.11
C TYR A 56 4.78 6.18 3.55
N ASN A 57 5.99 6.25 4.08
CA ASN A 57 7.10 7.02 3.52
C ASN A 57 8.25 6.05 3.23
N PRO A 58 8.59 5.79 1.96
CA PRO A 58 9.64 4.85 1.61
C PRO A 58 11.05 5.36 1.91
N SER A 59 11.22 6.60 2.37
CA SER A 59 12.51 7.21 2.74
C SER A 59 12.64 7.34 4.27
N PRO A 60 13.28 6.37 4.96
CA PRO A 60 13.41 6.38 6.41
C PRO A 60 14.18 7.60 6.91
N LYS A 61 13.78 8.12 8.07
CA LYS A 61 14.41 9.30 8.71
C LYS A 61 15.79 9.00 9.29
N GLU A 62 16.10 7.72 9.48
CA GLU A 62 17.36 7.19 10.00
C GLU A 62 18.50 7.23 8.97
N LEU A 63 18.20 7.53 7.71
CA LEU A 63 19.16 7.68 6.62
C LEU A 63 19.48 9.16 6.38
N THR A 64 20.75 9.45 6.18
CA THR A 64 21.22 10.74 5.67
C THR A 64 20.75 10.96 4.22
N LYS A 65 20.81 12.21 3.73
CA LYS A 65 20.48 12.52 2.32
C LYS A 65 21.29 11.72 1.31
N GLU A 66 22.55 11.38 1.64
CA GLU A 66 23.40 10.56 0.78
C GLU A 66 22.99 9.09 0.78
N GLU A 67 22.64 8.54 1.96
CA GLU A 67 22.17 7.16 2.07
C GLU A 67 20.78 6.96 1.46
N GLN A 68 19.92 7.99 1.50
CA GLN A 68 18.59 7.95 0.88
C GLN A 68 18.64 7.71 -0.64
N LYS A 69 19.74 8.04 -1.33
CA LYS A 69 19.93 7.78 -2.77
C LYS A 69 19.93 6.29 -3.10
N TYR A 70 20.23 5.43 -2.13
CA TYR A 70 20.21 3.98 -2.32
C TYR A 70 18.80 3.37 -2.18
N ILE A 71 17.80 4.16 -1.76
CA ILE A 71 16.41 3.73 -1.80
C ILE A 71 15.86 4.00 -3.20
N LEU A 72 15.65 2.93 -3.97
CA LEU A 72 15.12 3.02 -5.33
C LEU A 72 13.60 3.23 -5.38
N GLY A 73 12.90 2.95 -4.29
CA GLY A 73 11.45 3.10 -4.18
C GLY A 73 10.81 1.99 -3.35
N ALA A 74 9.50 1.81 -3.52
CA ALA A 74 8.72 0.77 -2.86
C ALA A 74 7.91 -0.08 -3.84
N GLN A 75 7.57 -1.29 -3.40
CA GLN A 75 6.76 -2.25 -4.17
C GLN A 75 5.78 -2.96 -3.24
N ALA A 76 4.55 -3.17 -3.73
CA ALA A 76 3.59 -4.06 -3.09
C ALA A 76 3.82 -5.51 -3.52
N ASN A 77 3.68 -6.42 -2.56
CA ASN A 77 3.73 -7.85 -2.77
C ASN A 77 2.30 -8.42 -2.62
N VAL A 78 1.95 -9.35 -3.50
CA VAL A 78 0.71 -10.13 -3.43
C VAL A 78 1.07 -11.61 -3.48
N TRP A 79 1.04 -12.25 -2.31
CA TRP A 79 1.21 -13.69 -2.18
C TRP A 79 -0.15 -14.38 -2.30
N THR A 80 -0.22 -15.49 -3.03
CA THR A 80 -1.50 -16.04 -3.50
C THR A 80 -1.90 -17.35 -2.82
N GLU A 81 -1.37 -17.67 -1.64
CA GLU A 81 -1.67 -18.91 -0.91
C GLU A 81 -3.18 -19.06 -0.63
N TYR A 82 -3.86 -17.94 -0.36
CA TYR A 82 -5.31 -17.88 -0.09
C TYR A 82 -6.10 -17.14 -1.18
N ILE A 83 -5.45 -16.77 -2.28
CA ILE A 83 -6.04 -15.99 -3.38
C ILE A 83 -6.14 -16.88 -4.61
N LYS A 84 -7.34 -17.42 -4.86
CA LYS A 84 -7.53 -18.52 -5.82
C LYS A 84 -7.86 -18.09 -7.24
N THR A 85 -8.35 -16.85 -7.41
CA THR A 85 -8.79 -16.35 -8.72
C THR A 85 -8.21 -14.97 -9.02
N PRO A 86 -8.09 -14.61 -10.30
CA PRO A 86 -7.69 -13.26 -10.71
C PRO A 86 -8.59 -12.17 -10.12
N GLU A 87 -9.90 -12.39 -10.05
CA GLU A 87 -10.86 -11.43 -9.49
C GLU A 87 -10.60 -11.20 -7.99
N GLN A 88 -10.16 -12.23 -7.27
CA GLN A 88 -9.73 -12.08 -5.88
C GLN A 88 -8.39 -11.33 -5.79
N VAL A 89 -7.47 -11.51 -6.74
CA VAL A 89 -6.24 -10.68 -6.82
C VAL A 89 -6.61 -9.22 -7.01
N GLU A 90 -7.52 -8.91 -7.95
CA GLU A 90 -8.00 -7.53 -8.16
C GLU A 90 -8.60 -6.95 -6.88
N TYR A 91 -9.49 -7.69 -6.20
CA TYR A 91 -10.05 -7.28 -4.92
C TYR A 91 -8.97 -7.00 -3.87
N MET A 92 -7.93 -7.84 -3.84
CA MET A 92 -6.84 -7.71 -2.89
C MET A 92 -5.93 -6.52 -3.21
N VAL A 93 -5.66 -6.21 -4.48
CA VAL A 93 -4.73 -5.12 -4.81
C VAL A 93 -5.42 -3.77 -4.98
N LEU A 94 -6.69 -3.72 -5.37
CA LEU A 94 -7.44 -2.48 -5.62
C LEU A 94 -8.36 -2.13 -4.43
N PRO A 95 -8.34 -0.88 -3.93
CA PRO A 95 -7.62 0.29 -4.44
C PRO A 95 -6.26 0.56 -3.77
N ARG A 96 -5.71 -0.38 -2.99
CA ARG A 96 -4.41 -0.22 -2.29
C ARG A 96 -3.26 0.12 -3.24
N LEU A 97 -3.30 -0.39 -4.47
CA LEU A 97 -2.33 -0.08 -5.52
C LEU A 97 -2.37 1.40 -5.93
N THR A 98 -3.54 2.05 -5.90
CA THR A 98 -3.65 3.51 -6.12
C THR A 98 -2.92 4.29 -5.04
N ALA A 99 -3.13 3.90 -3.78
CA ALA A 99 -2.44 4.53 -2.66
C ALA A 99 -0.93 4.37 -2.76
N LEU A 100 -0.44 3.16 -3.06
CA LEU A 100 0.99 2.95 -3.22
C LEU A 100 1.55 3.73 -4.42
N SER A 101 0.81 3.81 -5.53
CA SER A 101 1.22 4.58 -6.70
C SER A 101 1.44 6.05 -6.36
N GLU A 102 0.55 6.66 -5.55
CA GLU A 102 0.75 8.03 -5.09
C GLU A 102 1.95 8.15 -4.13
N VAL A 103 2.13 7.18 -3.23
CA VAL A 103 3.27 7.14 -2.29
C VAL A 103 4.62 7.12 -3.00
N VAL A 104 4.74 6.43 -4.13
CA VAL A 104 6.02 6.30 -4.86
C VAL A 104 6.22 7.33 -5.97
N TRP A 105 5.16 8.06 -6.37
CA TRP A 105 5.20 9.00 -7.48
C TRP A 105 5.14 10.47 -7.04
N SER A 106 4.28 10.78 -6.07
CA SER A 106 4.05 12.15 -5.61
C SER A 106 5.04 12.56 -4.51
N SER A 107 5.27 13.86 -4.39
CA SER A 107 6.07 14.42 -3.30
C SER A 107 5.40 14.12 -1.95
N TYR A 108 6.21 13.76 -0.96
CA TYR A 108 5.71 13.42 0.37
C TYR A 108 5.06 14.63 1.06
N GLU A 109 5.56 15.83 0.76
CA GLU A 109 5.08 17.11 1.29
C GLU A 109 3.65 17.45 0.87
N THR A 110 3.17 16.88 -0.24
CA THR A 110 1.81 17.12 -0.75
C THR A 110 0.81 16.05 -0.33
N LYS A 111 1.18 15.13 0.57
CA LYS A 111 0.28 14.06 1.00
C LYS A 111 -0.84 14.61 1.88
N ASP A 112 -2.06 14.33 1.46
CA ASP A 112 -3.29 14.66 2.18
C ASP A 112 -4.28 13.51 2.00
N TRP A 113 -4.63 12.86 3.11
CA TRP A 113 -5.53 11.71 3.10
C TRP A 113 -6.94 12.06 2.63
N ASN A 114 -7.48 13.21 3.05
CA ASN A 114 -8.86 13.59 2.73
C ASN A 114 -8.99 13.93 1.25
N ASP A 115 -8.01 14.66 0.72
CA ASP A 115 -7.91 14.97 -0.70
C ASP A 115 -7.68 13.69 -1.53
N PHE A 116 -6.77 12.80 -1.10
CA PHE A 116 -6.58 11.49 -1.72
C PHE A 116 -7.86 10.65 -1.74
N GLN A 117 -8.58 10.55 -0.62
CA GLN A 117 -9.81 9.79 -0.53
C GLN A 117 -10.87 10.32 -1.49
N THR A 118 -11.01 11.65 -1.60
CA THR A 118 -11.91 12.30 -2.56
C THR A 118 -11.55 11.94 -4.01
N ARG A 119 -10.27 12.02 -4.37
CA ARG A 119 -9.80 11.61 -5.70
C ARG A 119 -9.98 10.12 -5.95
N LEU A 120 -9.77 9.29 -4.92
CA LEU A 120 -9.93 7.84 -5.02
C LEU A 120 -11.38 7.46 -5.36
N ILE A 121 -12.37 8.07 -4.69
CA ILE A 121 -13.80 7.87 -5.00
C ILE A 121 -14.11 8.24 -6.45
N HIS A 122 -13.49 9.29 -7.00
CA HIS A 122 -13.63 9.61 -8.41
C HIS A 122 -12.93 8.59 -9.32
N LEU A 123 -11.77 8.09 -8.92
CA LEU A 123 -10.98 7.11 -9.66
C LEU A 123 -11.70 5.75 -9.75
N THR A 124 -12.48 5.34 -8.75
CA THR A 124 -13.23 4.07 -8.81
C THR A 124 -14.26 4.04 -9.93
N LYS A 125 -14.74 5.19 -10.44
CA LYS A 125 -15.58 5.24 -11.65
C LYS A 125 -14.86 4.65 -12.87
N ARG A 126 -13.52 4.75 -12.93
CA ARG A 126 -12.71 4.10 -13.97
C ARG A 126 -12.64 2.60 -13.74
N TYR A 127 -12.55 2.15 -12.48
CA TYR A 127 -12.59 0.72 -12.16
C TYR A 127 -13.91 0.10 -12.57
N GLU A 128 -15.03 0.78 -12.29
CA GLU A 128 -16.36 0.39 -12.74
C GLU A 128 -16.46 0.33 -14.26
N ALA A 129 -15.97 1.35 -14.98
CA ALA A 129 -15.97 1.38 -16.44
C ALA A 129 -15.11 0.28 -17.08
N LEU A 130 -14.06 -0.17 -16.38
CA LEU A 130 -13.18 -1.26 -16.80
C LEU A 130 -13.65 -2.65 -16.32
N GLY A 131 -14.70 -2.71 -15.49
CA GLY A 131 -15.20 -3.96 -14.93
C GLY A 131 -14.28 -4.63 -13.90
N LEU A 132 -13.40 -3.86 -13.23
CA LEU A 132 -12.45 -4.39 -12.25
C LEU A 132 -13.13 -4.68 -10.91
N ASN A 133 -12.74 -5.76 -10.25
CA ASN A 133 -13.20 -6.08 -8.89
C ASN A 133 -12.30 -5.39 -7.85
N TYR A 134 -12.87 -4.60 -6.92
CA TYR A 134 -12.09 -3.86 -5.93
C TYR A 134 -12.79 -3.78 -4.57
N ALA A 135 -11.98 -3.68 -3.50
CA ALA A 135 -12.46 -3.51 -2.15
C ALA A 135 -13.04 -2.10 -1.91
N LYS A 136 -14.11 -1.99 -1.12
CA LYS A 136 -14.87 -0.73 -0.95
C LYS A 136 -14.70 -0.06 0.41
N HIS A 137 -13.97 -0.67 1.35
CA HIS A 137 -13.92 -0.24 2.76
C HIS A 137 -13.41 1.19 2.96
N SER A 138 -12.59 1.72 2.04
CA SER A 138 -12.00 3.07 2.14
C SER A 138 -12.73 4.13 1.32
N LEU A 139 -13.90 3.80 0.76
CA LEU A 139 -14.71 4.70 -0.07
C LEU A 139 -15.82 5.41 0.72
N GLU A 140 -16.03 5.01 1.96
CA GLU A 140 -16.96 5.69 2.86
C GLU A 140 -16.26 6.87 3.54
N ILE A 141 -16.72 8.09 3.24
CA ILE A 141 -16.29 9.28 3.97
C ILE A 141 -16.97 9.21 5.33
N LYS A 142 -16.18 9.04 6.39
CA LYS A 142 -16.70 9.17 7.76
C LYS A 142 -17.00 10.65 7.99
N THR A 143 -18.27 11.04 7.90
CA THR A 143 -18.71 12.32 8.44
C THR A 143 -18.52 12.27 9.95
N GLU A 144 -17.62 13.09 10.48
CA GLU A 144 -17.56 13.36 11.91
C GLU A 144 -18.94 13.87 12.35
N LYS A 145 -19.49 13.25 13.39
CA LYS A 145 -20.67 13.74 14.11
C LYS A 145 -20.23 14.69 15.22
#